data_AF-A0AAW9CSC7-F1
#
_entry.id   AF-A0AAW9CSC7-F1
#
_cell.length_a   1.000
_cell.length_b   1.000
_cell.length_c   1.000
_cell.angle_alpha   90.00
_cell.angle_beta   90.00
_cell.angle_gamma   90.00
#
_symmetry.space_group_name_H-M   'P 1'
#
loop_
_entity.id
_entity.type
_entity.pdbx_description
1 polymer ?
#
loop_
_entity_poly.entity_id
_entity_poly.type
_entity_poly.pdbx_seq_one_letter_code
_entity_poly.pdbx_strand_id
1 'polypeptide(L)'
;MHGTFDLPLVTLSLAIATLASYTALDLSALIALLDQPRMRRAWLAGGAAAMGTGIWAMHFVGMLAFSLPIPLGYDFGYTFASLAIAVIVSYFALDALTRAALTRERLAMGGVLMGIGIAGMHYTGMSALRMQPAIDYDFTLFVASIAIAIGASTTALWIAHRLSNENEPRVLSKRIAAAGVMGIAITGMHYTGMAAAHFAANSVCGAAGEISGAWLGATIALFTVTILSATLVVSRFDARTAFLRGMTDALEELVAKRTSELEGALRQYERTTHVLQRTRRKMEQEIDERKAAQARLEHEKEEQRRLIRRLEETYVQLLQSEKLASIGQLAAGVAHEINNPIGFVNANLNTLKSWVAGLLDVIAVQEALTSTLGPDARAPLAAVARDVDLDYVRGDIIALIDESIDGAMRVRRIVCDLRDFSRPSGDAWAFADLHASLESTLNVVHNELKYKADVVREYGRLPLVECNAAQLSQVFMNLLVNAAQSIGTHGTITIRTTCDADTVSISIADTGAGIPDDVIGKIFDPFFTTKPVGQGTGLGLSISHGIVEHHGGRIDVESRIGRGSTFTVTLPIRRKSGPAARTETSDEASDETSDEASRASAVRAAARAIGRAAAPAAPLTRGAAC
;
A
#
# COMPACT_ATOMS: atom_id res chain seq x y z
N MET A 1 27.59 104.99 37.82
CA MET A 1 26.22 104.86 38.37
C MET A 1 26.03 103.45 38.90
N HIS A 2 25.19 103.20 39.91
CA HIS A 2 24.83 101.85 40.32
C HIS A 2 23.59 101.40 39.54
N GLY A 3 23.69 100.28 38.80
CA GLY A 3 22.55 99.68 38.11
C GLY A 3 21.87 98.60 38.94
N THR A 4 20.59 98.33 38.66
CA THR A 4 19.80 97.29 39.33
C THR A 4 19.44 96.16 38.37
N PHE A 5 19.38 94.93 38.88
CA PHE A 5 19.03 93.75 38.07
C PHE A 5 17.54 93.39 38.20
N ASP A 6 16.89 93.19 37.07
CA ASP A 6 15.55 92.61 36.97
C ASP A 6 15.65 91.07 36.99
N LEU A 7 15.26 90.47 38.12
CA LEU A 7 15.40 89.03 38.35
C LEU A 7 14.61 88.18 37.33
N PRO A 8 13.34 88.49 36.97
CA PRO A 8 12.64 87.84 35.86
C PRO A 8 13.44 87.80 34.55
N LEU A 9 14.04 88.91 34.12
CA LEU A 9 14.83 88.95 32.87
C LEU A 9 16.14 88.16 32.99
N VAL A 10 16.77 88.12 34.18
CA VAL A 10 17.91 87.24 34.45
C VAL A 10 17.51 85.77 34.34
N THR A 11 16.36 85.39 34.89
CA THR A 11 15.88 83.99 34.77
C THR A 11 15.51 83.63 33.32
N LEU A 12 14.96 84.58 32.56
CA LEU A 12 14.63 84.40 31.16
C LEU A 12 15.89 84.24 30.30
N SER A 13 16.94 85.04 30.55
CA SER A 13 18.22 84.94 29.84
C SER A 13 18.88 83.56 30.07
N LEU A 14 18.82 83.05 31.30
CA LEU A 14 19.27 81.70 31.66
C LEU A 14 18.45 80.60 30.98
N ALA A 15 17.13 80.75 30.93
CA ALA A 15 16.25 79.80 30.24
C ALA A 15 16.55 79.75 28.73
N ILE A 16 16.73 80.92 28.09
CA ILE A 16 17.08 81.02 26.67
C ILE A 16 18.44 80.36 26.40
N ALA A 17 19.47 80.63 27.20
CA ALA A 17 20.78 79.99 27.02
C ALA A 17 20.75 78.48 27.26
N THR A 18 19.96 78.02 28.22
CA THR A 18 19.77 76.58 28.48
C THR A 18 19.05 75.91 27.31
N LEU A 19 17.99 76.53 26.78
CA LEU A 19 17.27 76.01 25.62
C LEU A 19 18.16 75.98 24.37
N ALA A 20 18.93 77.04 24.11
CA ALA A 20 19.87 77.10 23.00
C ALA A 20 20.94 76.01 23.10
N SER A 21 21.47 75.78 24.30
CA SER A 21 22.44 74.72 24.59
C SER A 21 21.84 73.32 24.40
N TYR A 22 20.59 73.11 24.82
CA TYR A 22 19.89 71.85 24.61
C TYR A 22 19.64 71.57 23.13
N THR A 23 19.17 72.57 22.37
CA THR A 23 18.96 72.46 20.92
C THR A 23 20.27 72.11 20.20
N ALA A 24 21.39 72.67 20.64
CA ALA A 24 22.71 72.33 20.09
C ALA A 24 23.10 70.87 20.31
N LEU A 25 22.92 70.35 21.52
CA LEU A 25 23.21 68.96 21.89
C LEU A 25 22.30 67.96 21.17
N ASP A 26 21.03 68.32 20.97
CA ASP A 26 20.07 67.47 20.27
C ASP A 26 20.37 67.41 18.77
N LEU A 27 20.60 68.56 18.15
CA LEU A 27 20.95 68.66 16.73
C LEU A 27 22.30 68.03 16.41
N SER A 28 23.30 68.15 17.29
CA SER A 28 24.62 67.54 17.02
C SER A 28 24.52 66.03 16.84
N ALA A 29 23.64 65.37 17.60
CA ALA A 29 23.40 63.94 17.46
C ALA A 29 22.69 63.59 16.15
N LEU A 30 21.72 64.41 15.72
CA LEU A 30 21.05 64.24 14.42
C LEU A 30 22.04 64.42 13.26
N ILE A 31 22.84 65.49 13.29
CA ILE A 31 23.78 65.85 12.21
C ILE A 31 24.91 64.82 12.09
N ALA A 32 25.36 64.23 13.20
CA ALA A 32 26.40 63.20 13.19
C ALA A 32 25.96 61.90 12.49
N LEU A 33 24.65 61.62 12.41
CA LEU A 33 24.06 60.45 11.76
C LEU A 33 23.76 60.65 10.27
N LEU A 34 23.90 61.88 9.74
CA LEU A 34 23.57 62.18 8.36
C LEU A 34 24.75 61.88 7.41
N ASP A 35 24.61 60.83 6.60
CA ASP A 35 25.60 60.45 5.59
C ASP A 35 25.61 61.40 4.37
N GLN A 36 24.50 62.09 4.09
CA GLN A 36 24.38 62.94 2.91
C GLN A 36 25.04 64.32 3.13
N PRO A 37 26.07 64.70 2.35
CA PRO A 37 26.88 65.90 2.61
C PRO A 37 26.14 67.22 2.34
N ARG A 38 25.07 67.22 1.53
CA ARG A 38 24.23 68.40 1.31
C ARG A 38 23.26 68.61 2.47
N MET A 39 22.57 67.55 2.89
CA MET A 39 21.65 67.56 4.02
C MET A 39 22.37 67.94 5.31
N ARG A 40 23.54 67.33 5.55
CA ARG A 40 24.39 67.63 6.71
C ARG A 40 24.78 69.11 6.79
N ARG A 41 25.17 69.73 5.67
CA ARG A 41 25.50 71.16 5.63
C ARG A 41 24.28 72.07 5.85
N ALA A 42 23.12 71.69 5.32
CA ALA A 42 21.88 72.44 5.55
C ALA A 42 21.47 72.41 7.02
N TRP A 43 21.55 71.25 7.67
CA TRP A 43 21.27 71.11 9.10
C TRP A 43 22.31 71.81 9.99
N LEU A 44 23.60 71.79 9.62
CA LEU A 44 24.63 72.59 10.31
C LEU A 44 24.32 74.08 10.22
N ALA A 45 23.95 74.59 9.04
CA ALA A 45 23.60 75.99 8.85
C ALA A 45 22.33 76.38 9.63
N GLY A 46 21.28 75.57 9.57
CA GLY A 46 20.04 75.80 10.31
C GLY A 46 20.24 75.73 11.84
N GLY A 47 21.00 74.75 12.32
CA GLY A 47 21.36 74.63 13.73
C GLY A 47 22.22 75.79 14.23
N ALA A 48 23.17 76.25 13.41
CA ALA A 48 24.03 77.39 13.72
C ALA A 48 23.25 78.69 13.82
N ALA A 49 22.29 78.91 12.91
CA ALA A 49 21.39 80.06 12.96
C ALA A 49 20.53 80.02 14.23
N ALA A 50 19.93 78.88 14.55
CA ALA A 50 19.09 78.72 15.74
C ALA A 50 19.88 78.91 17.05
N MET A 51 21.04 78.24 17.18
CA MET A 51 21.90 78.35 18.36
C MET A 51 22.49 79.75 18.50
N GLY A 52 23.02 80.32 17.41
CA GLY A 52 23.61 81.66 17.40
C GLY A 52 22.60 82.74 17.77
N THR A 53 21.38 82.65 17.22
CA THR A 53 20.27 83.52 17.63
C THR A 53 19.94 83.35 19.11
N GLY A 54 19.99 82.12 19.65
CA GLY A 54 19.82 81.84 21.08
C GLY A 54 20.85 82.48 22.00
N ILE A 55 22.14 82.34 21.69
CA ILE A 55 23.23 82.94 22.49
C ILE A 55 23.18 84.47 22.41
N TRP A 56 22.94 85.00 21.21
CA TRP A 56 22.76 86.44 20.98
C TRP A 56 21.54 87.00 21.72
N ALA A 57 20.42 86.28 21.69
CA ALA A 57 19.21 86.67 22.42
C ALA A 57 19.40 86.68 23.92
N MET A 58 20.09 85.68 24.47
CA MET A 58 20.45 85.70 25.89
C MET A 58 21.22 86.97 26.24
N HIS A 59 22.20 87.36 25.42
CA HIS A 59 22.99 88.58 25.66
C HIS A 59 22.10 89.83 25.74
N PHE A 60 21.23 90.08 24.76
CA PHE A 60 20.38 91.28 24.75
C PHE A 60 19.28 91.25 25.82
N VAL A 61 18.72 90.09 26.15
CA VAL A 61 17.80 89.95 27.29
C VAL A 61 18.54 90.21 28.61
N GLY A 62 19.79 89.75 28.74
CA GLY A 62 20.63 90.01 29.89
C GLY A 62 21.04 91.48 30.03
N MET A 63 21.28 92.18 28.92
CA MET A 63 21.47 93.63 28.89
C MET A 63 20.27 94.39 29.44
N LEU A 64 19.06 93.97 29.06
CA LEU A 64 17.81 94.58 29.54
C LEU A 64 17.53 94.27 31.01
N ALA A 65 18.06 93.15 31.50
CA ALA A 65 18.01 92.85 32.92
C ALA A 65 18.81 93.87 33.74
N PHE A 66 19.81 94.54 33.16
CA PHE A 66 20.57 95.59 33.83
C PHE A 66 19.99 96.97 33.53
N SER A 67 19.34 97.56 34.52
CA SER A 67 18.71 98.88 34.41
C SER A 67 19.67 100.00 34.78
N LEU A 68 19.83 100.98 33.87
CA LEU A 68 20.51 102.24 34.12
C LEU A 68 19.46 103.37 34.14
N PRO A 69 19.65 104.44 34.94
CA PRO A 69 18.73 105.57 35.00
C PRO A 69 18.89 106.52 33.80
N ILE A 70 19.03 105.96 32.59
CA ILE A 70 19.10 106.65 31.29
C ILE A 70 18.36 105.80 30.24
N PRO A 71 17.73 106.41 29.22
CA PRO A 71 17.15 105.66 28.12
C PRO A 71 18.23 104.93 27.34
N LEU A 72 18.06 103.61 27.15
CA LEU A 72 18.97 102.76 26.38
C LEU A 72 18.38 102.45 25.01
N GLY A 73 19.21 102.58 23.98
CA GLY A 73 18.93 102.09 22.64
C GLY A 73 20.17 101.43 22.04
N TYR A 74 19.99 100.77 20.90
CA TYR A 74 21.02 99.95 20.28
C TYR A 74 21.20 100.31 18.81
N ASP A 75 22.45 100.49 18.41
CA ASP A 75 22.85 100.72 17.02
C ASP A 75 22.55 99.50 16.15
N PHE A 76 21.85 99.69 15.04
CA PHE A 76 21.45 98.58 14.16
C PHE A 76 22.65 97.78 13.60
N GLY A 77 23.73 98.47 13.21
CA GLY A 77 24.90 97.86 12.59
C GLY A 77 25.66 96.95 13.55
N TYR A 78 25.98 97.45 14.75
CA TYR A 78 26.66 96.67 15.78
C TYR A 78 25.78 95.54 16.33
N THR A 79 24.47 95.78 16.44
CA THR A 79 23.50 94.76 16.86
C THR A 79 23.48 93.59 15.87
N PHE A 80 23.39 93.87 14.56
CA PHE A 80 23.44 92.83 13.53
C PHE A 80 24.81 92.16 13.43
N ALA A 81 25.91 92.91 13.55
CA ALA A 81 27.26 92.37 13.55
C ALA A 81 27.46 91.36 14.69
N SER A 82 26.96 91.66 15.89
CA SER A 82 27.01 90.73 17.02
C SER A 82 26.22 89.43 16.75
N LEU A 83 25.05 89.51 16.11
CA LEU A 83 24.28 88.33 15.68
C LEU A 83 25.06 87.48 14.66
N ALA A 84 25.66 88.13 13.66
CA ALA A 84 26.45 87.43 12.65
C ALA A 84 27.64 86.68 13.28
N ILE A 85 28.34 87.31 14.22
CA ILE A 85 29.41 86.66 15.00
C ILE A 85 28.84 85.45 15.75
N ALA A 86 27.68 85.58 16.42
CA ALA A 86 27.04 84.50 17.15
C ALA A 86 26.75 83.28 16.25
N VAL A 87 26.19 83.51 15.06
CA VAL A 87 25.85 82.45 14.09
C VAL A 87 27.09 81.78 13.53
N ILE A 88 28.12 82.53 13.16
CA ILE A 88 29.38 81.99 12.62
C ILE A 88 30.09 81.13 13.67
N VAL A 89 30.21 81.65 14.89
CA VAL A 89 30.81 80.90 16.01
C VAL A 89 30.02 79.64 16.31
N SER A 90 28.68 79.73 16.25
CA SER A 90 27.79 78.59 16.43
C SER A 90 27.91 77.53 15.34
N TYR A 91 28.22 77.94 14.11
CA TYR A 91 28.48 77.02 13.00
C TYR A 91 29.74 76.19 13.23
N PHE A 92 30.86 76.84 13.59
CA PHE A 92 32.09 76.14 13.90
C PHE A 92 31.97 75.27 15.15
N ALA A 93 31.17 75.70 16.13
CA ALA A 93 30.85 74.90 17.30
C ALA A 93 30.15 73.58 16.90
N LEU A 94 29.04 73.66 16.15
CA LEU A 94 28.30 72.48 15.71
C LEU A 94 29.08 71.60 14.74
N ASP A 95 29.87 72.20 13.85
CA ASP A 95 30.76 71.44 12.96
C ASP A 95 31.84 70.69 13.75
N ALA A 96 32.44 71.32 14.76
CA ALA A 96 33.38 70.63 15.64
C ALA A 96 32.71 69.46 16.38
N LEU A 97 31.51 69.67 16.93
CA LEU A 97 30.74 68.68 17.68
C LEU A 97 30.35 67.45 16.86
N THR A 98 30.10 67.62 15.56
CA THR A 98 29.62 66.55 14.67
C THR A 98 30.74 65.75 14.02
N ARG A 99 32.00 66.05 14.33
CA ARG A 99 33.15 65.30 13.82
C ARG A 99 33.46 64.11 14.72
N ALA A 100 33.76 62.97 14.09
CA ALA A 100 33.99 61.68 14.75
C ALA A 100 35.23 61.64 15.69
N ALA A 101 36.17 62.59 15.57
CA ALA A 101 37.39 62.62 16.37
C ALA A 101 37.75 64.03 16.86
N LEU A 102 37.41 64.34 18.11
CA LEU A 102 37.98 65.48 18.83
C LEU A 102 39.26 65.05 19.55
N THR A 103 40.41 65.41 19.00
CA THR A 103 41.67 65.34 19.75
C THR A 103 41.69 66.42 20.84
N ARG A 104 42.47 66.22 21.92
CA ARG A 104 42.60 67.22 23.00
C ARG A 104 43.04 68.60 22.48
N GLU A 105 43.89 68.62 21.45
CA GLU A 105 44.34 69.85 20.78
C GLU A 105 43.20 70.55 20.02
N ARG A 106 42.37 69.80 19.28
CA ARG A 106 41.22 70.36 18.57
C ARG A 106 40.13 70.84 19.52
N LEU A 107 39.95 70.14 20.65
CA LEU A 107 39.04 70.56 21.71
C LEU A 107 39.50 71.89 22.33
N ALA A 108 40.79 72.02 22.65
CA ALA A 108 41.36 73.25 23.19
C ALA A 108 41.29 74.40 22.17
N MET A 109 41.70 74.17 20.91
CA MET A 109 41.64 75.17 19.85
C MET A 109 40.19 75.60 19.54
N GLY A 110 39.26 74.64 19.48
CA GLY A 110 37.84 74.90 19.30
C GLY A 110 37.24 75.69 20.46
N GLY A 111 37.59 75.35 21.70
CA GLY A 111 37.15 76.05 22.90
C GLY A 111 37.68 77.49 22.98
N VAL A 112 38.94 77.72 22.60
CA VAL A 112 39.53 79.07 22.50
C VAL A 112 38.84 79.89 21.41
N LEU A 113 38.68 79.33 20.20
CA LEU A 113 38.03 80.01 19.08
C LEU A 113 36.59 80.38 19.41
N MET A 114 35.83 79.45 19.99
CA MET A 114 34.47 79.70 20.44
C MET A 114 34.42 80.72 21.58
N GLY A 115 35.28 80.59 22.59
CA GLY A 115 35.30 81.52 23.73
C GLY A 115 35.59 82.95 23.33
N ILE A 116 36.58 83.16 22.46
CA ILE A 116 36.89 84.47 21.87
C ILE A 116 35.70 84.97 21.03
N GLY A 117 35.07 84.08 20.26
CA GLY A 117 33.89 84.41 19.46
C GLY A 117 32.68 84.87 20.28
N ILE A 118 32.35 84.17 21.37
CA ILE A 118 31.23 84.53 22.25
C ILE A 118 31.55 85.82 23.01
N ALA A 119 32.79 85.98 23.52
CA ALA A 119 33.22 87.25 24.13
C ALA A 119 33.18 88.41 23.11
N GLY A 120 33.63 88.18 21.88
CA GLY A 120 33.56 89.15 20.79
C GLY A 120 32.14 89.55 20.46
N MET A 121 31.21 88.59 20.40
CA MET A 121 29.78 88.87 20.27
C MET A 121 29.27 89.74 21.42
N HIS A 122 29.59 89.38 22.67
CA HIS A 122 29.17 90.11 23.85
C HIS A 122 29.65 91.57 23.85
N TYR A 123 30.95 91.82 23.64
CA TYR A 123 31.49 93.20 23.65
C TYR A 123 31.10 94.00 22.41
N THR A 124 30.86 93.34 21.27
CA THR A 124 30.26 93.99 20.09
C THR A 124 28.82 94.45 20.40
N GLY A 125 28.05 93.62 21.11
CA GLY A 125 26.72 93.98 21.58
C GLY A 125 26.72 95.11 22.62
N MET A 126 27.68 95.13 23.55
CA MET A 126 27.91 96.27 24.45
C MET A 126 28.21 97.57 23.69
N SER A 127 29.00 97.47 22.62
CA SER A 127 29.38 98.61 21.79
C SER A 127 28.19 99.19 21.01
N ALA A 128 27.12 98.41 20.81
CA ALA A 128 25.90 98.88 20.17
C ALA A 128 25.19 99.97 21.00
N LEU A 129 25.44 100.08 22.30
CA LEU A 129 24.91 101.16 23.14
C LEU A 129 25.47 102.55 22.79
N ARG A 130 26.64 102.60 22.12
CA ARG A 130 27.34 103.86 21.77
C ARG A 130 27.38 104.87 22.93
N MET A 131 27.84 104.43 24.10
CA MET A 131 27.92 105.26 25.29
C MET A 131 28.94 106.41 25.12
N GLN A 132 28.57 107.60 25.57
CA GLN A 132 29.45 108.78 25.63
C GLN A 132 29.43 109.38 27.05
N PRO A 133 30.57 109.45 27.77
CA PRO A 133 31.86 108.85 27.42
C PRO A 133 31.78 107.32 27.32
N ALA A 134 32.76 106.72 26.63
CA ALA A 134 32.80 105.28 26.37
C ALA A 134 32.78 104.45 27.66
N ILE A 135 32.29 103.22 27.57
CA ILE A 135 32.28 102.27 28.69
C ILE A 135 33.72 101.96 29.08
N ASP A 136 34.06 102.20 30.33
CA ASP A 136 35.34 101.80 30.90
C ASP A 136 35.23 100.38 31.44
N TYR A 137 36.25 99.55 31.25
CA TYR A 137 36.21 98.14 31.66
C TYR A 137 37.27 97.88 32.73
N ASP A 138 36.85 97.28 33.84
CA ASP A 138 37.79 96.73 34.81
C ASP A 138 38.59 95.62 34.14
N PHE A 139 39.91 95.82 34.03
CA PHE A 139 40.81 94.91 33.33
C PHE A 139 40.75 93.48 33.89
N THR A 140 40.59 93.33 35.22
CA THR A 140 40.58 92.01 35.87
C THR A 140 39.30 91.24 35.55
N LEU A 141 38.14 91.90 35.65
CA LEU A 141 36.85 91.29 35.34
C LEU A 141 36.66 91.08 33.82
N PHE A 142 37.23 91.96 32.99
CA PHE A 142 37.25 91.81 31.54
C PHE A 142 38.03 90.55 31.11
N VAL A 143 39.25 90.37 31.65
CA VAL A 143 40.05 89.16 31.38
C VAL A 143 39.37 87.92 31.97
N ALA A 144 38.76 88.04 33.15
CA ALA A 144 38.03 86.95 33.78
C ALA A 144 36.83 86.49 32.93
N SER A 145 36.05 87.40 32.33
CA SER A 145 34.92 87.02 31.48
C SER A 145 35.39 86.32 30.20
N ILE A 146 36.51 86.72 29.60
CA ILE A 146 37.11 86.01 28.45
C ILE A 146 37.59 84.61 28.87
N ALA A 147 38.25 84.48 30.03
CA ALA A 147 38.68 83.19 30.55
C ALA A 147 37.49 82.26 30.84
N ILE A 148 36.40 82.79 31.42
CA ILE A 148 35.13 82.07 31.61
C ILE A 148 34.57 81.66 30.25
N ALA A 149 34.57 82.54 29.24
CA ALA A 149 34.08 82.21 27.91
C ALA A 149 34.82 81.02 27.28
N ILE A 150 36.15 81.00 27.37
CA ILE A 150 37.01 79.93 26.85
C ILE A 150 36.80 78.64 27.64
N GLY A 151 36.79 78.71 28.97
CA GLY A 151 36.57 77.54 29.85
C GLY A 151 35.19 76.94 29.65
N ALA A 152 34.15 77.77 29.59
CA ALA A 152 32.77 77.38 29.30
C ALA A 152 32.65 76.73 27.93
N SER A 153 33.23 77.33 26.89
CA SER A 153 33.18 76.78 25.52
C SER A 153 33.92 75.45 25.40
N THR A 154 35.08 75.32 26.05
CA THR A 154 35.85 74.07 26.07
C THR A 154 35.08 72.96 26.79
N THR A 155 34.49 73.29 27.94
CA THR A 155 33.68 72.35 28.74
C THR A 155 32.42 71.94 27.98
N ALA A 156 31.75 72.89 27.33
CA ALA A 156 30.60 72.64 26.47
C ALA A 156 30.92 71.66 25.33
N LEU A 157 32.00 71.92 24.58
CA LEU A 157 32.46 71.04 23.50
C LEU A 157 32.79 69.63 24.01
N TRP A 158 33.44 69.53 25.17
CA TRP A 158 33.82 68.25 25.77
C TRP A 158 32.58 67.44 26.21
N ILE A 159 31.65 68.07 26.94
CA ILE A 159 30.42 67.43 27.41
C ILE A 159 29.59 66.97 26.20
N ALA A 160 29.44 67.82 25.20
CA ALA A 160 28.66 67.54 24.01
C ALA A 160 29.22 66.37 23.19
N HIS A 161 30.53 66.29 22.99
CA HIS A 161 31.16 65.15 22.31
C HIS A 161 31.09 63.85 23.11
N ARG A 162 31.19 63.92 24.43
CA ARG A 162 31.04 62.73 25.29
C ARG A 162 29.62 62.17 25.20
N LEU A 163 28.62 63.05 25.21
CA LEU A 163 27.20 62.67 25.14
C LEU A 163 26.74 62.29 23.72
N SER A 164 27.48 62.65 22.67
CA SER A 164 27.19 62.18 21.31
C SER A 164 27.62 60.73 21.06
N ASN A 165 28.55 60.20 21.87
CA ASN A 165 29.10 58.84 21.71
C ASN A 165 28.51 57.79 22.69
N GLU A 166 27.58 58.17 23.57
CA GLU A 166 26.99 57.24 24.55
C GLU A 166 25.64 56.69 24.07
N ASN A 167 25.58 55.38 23.78
CA ASN A 167 24.33 54.62 23.55
C ASN A 167 23.73 54.11 24.88
N GLU A 168 23.43 55.01 25.82
CA GLU A 168 22.91 54.63 27.15
C GLU A 168 21.42 55.00 27.37
N PRO A 169 20.70 54.25 28.23
CA PRO A 169 19.28 54.46 28.51
C PRO A 169 18.94 55.77 29.27
N ARG A 170 19.94 56.60 29.62
CA ARG A 170 19.75 57.89 30.34
C ARG A 170 20.25 59.13 29.58
N VAL A 171 20.54 59.02 28.29
CA VAL A 171 21.13 60.10 27.47
C VAL A 171 20.30 61.38 27.52
N LEU A 172 18.96 61.31 27.54
CA LEU A 172 18.09 62.49 27.63
C LEU A 172 18.34 63.30 28.91
N SER A 173 18.39 62.63 30.07
CA SER A 173 18.64 63.29 31.36
C SER A 173 20.03 63.94 31.43
N LYS A 174 21.04 63.27 30.84
CA LYS A 174 22.40 63.79 30.75
C LYS A 174 22.49 65.02 29.83
N ARG A 175 21.75 65.04 28.71
CA ARG A 175 21.66 66.21 27.81
C ARG A 175 20.98 67.41 28.47
N ILE A 176 19.91 67.19 29.24
CA ILE A 176 19.24 68.25 29.99
C ILE A 176 20.19 68.85 31.05
N ALA A 177 20.88 68.00 31.81
CA ALA A 177 21.85 68.45 32.81
C ALA A 177 23.03 69.22 32.16
N ALA A 178 23.57 68.70 31.06
CA ALA A 178 24.61 69.34 30.27
C ALA A 178 24.18 70.72 29.74
N ALA A 179 22.97 70.81 29.18
CA ALA A 179 22.42 72.06 28.70
C ALA A 179 22.25 73.10 29.82
N GLY A 180 21.85 72.67 31.02
CA GLY A 180 21.77 73.53 32.19
C GLY A 180 23.13 74.07 32.63
N VAL A 181 24.15 73.20 32.70
CA VAL A 181 25.54 73.61 33.01
C VAL A 181 26.07 74.59 31.96
N MET A 182 25.84 74.32 30.68
CA MET A 182 26.21 75.23 29.60
C MET A 182 25.46 76.57 29.71
N GLY A 183 24.15 76.55 29.99
CA GLY A 183 23.35 77.76 30.19
C GLY A 183 23.87 78.65 31.32
N ILE A 184 24.23 78.06 32.46
CA ILE A 184 24.85 78.75 33.60
C ILE A 184 26.20 79.35 33.20
N ALA A 185 27.01 78.62 32.43
CA ALA A 185 28.33 79.09 32.04
C ALA A 185 28.27 80.27 31.04
N ILE A 186 27.36 80.22 30.06
CA ILE A 186 27.18 81.29 29.06
C ILE A 186 26.60 82.55 29.72
N THR A 187 25.59 82.39 30.59
CA THR A 187 25.05 83.53 31.36
C THR A 187 26.07 84.09 32.36
N GLY A 188 26.82 83.22 33.04
CA GLY A 188 27.89 83.62 33.96
C GLY A 188 28.96 84.45 33.27
N MET A 189 29.37 84.07 32.05
CA MET A 189 30.25 84.90 31.22
C MET A 189 29.65 86.28 30.96
N HIS A 190 28.39 86.33 30.51
CA HIS A 190 27.70 87.57 30.19
C HIS A 190 27.61 88.52 31.40
N TYR A 191 27.16 88.04 32.56
CA TYR A 191 27.05 88.89 33.75
C TYR A 191 28.41 89.28 34.34
N THR A 192 29.45 88.46 34.15
CA THR A 192 30.83 88.87 34.51
C THR A 192 31.33 89.99 33.60
N GLY A 193 31.04 89.92 32.29
CA GLY A 193 31.34 91.01 31.35
C GLY A 193 30.58 92.29 31.67
N MET A 194 29.32 92.18 32.11
CA MET A 194 28.54 93.32 32.61
C MET A 194 29.12 93.90 33.90
N ALA A 195 29.58 93.06 34.83
CA ALA A 195 30.22 93.51 36.07
C ALA A 195 31.56 94.23 35.82
N ALA A 196 32.24 93.93 34.71
CA ALA A 196 33.44 94.64 34.29
C ALA A 196 33.14 96.07 33.80
N ALA A 197 31.93 96.33 33.28
CA ALA A 197 31.56 97.58 32.65
C ALA A 197 31.22 98.68 33.67
N HIS A 198 32.00 99.77 33.63
CA HIS A 198 31.79 100.96 34.43
C HIS A 198 31.22 102.10 33.56
N PHE A 199 30.04 102.56 33.94
CA PHE A 199 29.36 103.68 33.29
C PHE A 199 29.58 104.97 34.10
N ALA A 200 30.15 106.00 33.45
CA ALA A 200 30.38 107.29 34.07
C ALA A 200 29.07 107.96 34.51
N ALA A 201 29.10 108.79 35.55
CA ALA A 201 27.91 109.40 36.13
C ALA A 201 27.16 110.38 35.20
N ASN A 202 27.79 110.79 34.10
CA ASN A 202 27.26 111.66 33.06
C ASN A 202 27.13 110.97 31.69
N SER A 203 27.18 109.64 31.64
CA SER A 203 27.07 108.90 30.39
C SER A 203 25.69 109.03 29.75
N VAL A 204 25.68 109.26 28.43
CA VAL A 204 24.48 109.23 27.58
C VAL A 204 24.62 108.12 26.54
N CYS A 205 23.53 107.41 26.27
CA CYS A 205 23.45 106.41 25.21
C CYS A 205 23.26 107.10 23.85
N GLY A 206 24.27 107.07 22.99
CA GLY A 206 24.22 107.69 21.65
C GLY A 206 23.26 107.01 20.68
N ALA A 207 22.83 105.78 20.98
CA ALA A 207 21.88 105.02 20.17
C ALA A 207 20.44 105.05 20.73
N ALA A 208 20.14 105.90 21.72
CA ALA A 208 18.83 105.94 22.39
C ALA A 208 17.63 106.21 21.46
N GLY A 209 17.85 106.82 20.28
CA GLY A 209 16.82 107.12 19.29
C GLY A 209 16.65 106.07 18.17
N GLU A 210 17.46 105.01 18.14
CA GLU A 210 17.37 103.96 17.12
C GLU A 210 16.41 102.84 17.57
N ILE A 211 16.95 101.74 18.08
CA ILE A 211 16.17 100.59 18.50
C ILE A 211 15.91 100.69 20.01
N SER A 212 14.64 100.81 20.41
CA SER A 212 14.30 100.82 21.83
C SER A 212 14.57 99.46 22.49
N GLY A 213 15.22 99.47 23.66
CA GLY A 213 15.65 98.23 24.31
C GLY A 213 14.50 97.29 24.68
N ALA A 214 13.39 97.80 25.19
CA ALA A 214 12.25 96.97 25.60
C ALA A 214 11.61 96.19 24.44
N TRP A 215 11.40 96.86 23.29
CA TRP A 215 10.86 96.20 22.09
C TRP A 215 11.84 95.19 21.50
N LEU A 216 13.13 95.53 21.48
CA LEU A 216 14.18 94.64 20.99
C LEU A 216 14.23 93.35 21.81
N GLY A 217 14.23 93.45 23.14
CA GLY A 217 14.25 92.29 24.03
C GLY A 217 13.05 91.38 23.89
N ALA A 218 11.84 91.94 23.90
CA ALA A 218 10.61 91.17 23.79
C ALA A 218 10.53 90.45 22.43
N THR A 219 10.87 91.16 21.36
CA THR A 219 10.86 90.61 19.99
C THR A 219 11.92 89.52 19.83
N ILE A 220 13.16 89.78 20.25
CA ILE A 220 14.24 88.79 20.19
C ILE A 220 13.90 87.55 21.02
N ALA A 221 13.41 87.72 22.26
CA ALA A 221 13.06 86.59 23.13
C ALA A 221 11.97 85.72 22.50
N LEU A 222 10.90 86.33 21.97
CA LEU A 222 9.80 85.62 21.32
C LEU A 222 10.27 84.86 20.08
N PHE A 223 10.98 85.52 19.16
CA PHE A 223 11.49 84.88 17.94
C PHE A 223 12.47 83.76 18.28
N THR A 224 13.33 83.96 19.27
CA THR A 224 14.33 82.96 19.67
C THR A 224 13.68 81.72 20.25
N VAL A 225 12.74 81.87 21.19
CA VAL A 225 12.01 80.72 21.75
C VAL A 225 11.25 79.98 20.66
N THR A 226 10.65 80.71 19.71
CA THR A 226 9.94 80.13 18.57
C THR A 226 10.88 79.34 17.65
N ILE A 227 12.01 79.93 17.25
CA ILE A 227 13.01 79.29 16.40
C ILE A 227 13.56 78.03 17.08
N LEU A 228 14.01 78.15 18.34
CA LEU A 228 14.57 77.01 19.09
C LEU A 228 13.55 75.88 19.28
N SER A 229 12.29 76.21 19.57
CA SER A 229 11.22 75.21 19.71
C SER A 229 10.88 74.53 18.39
N ALA A 230 10.77 75.29 17.30
CA ALA A 230 10.53 74.75 15.97
C ALA A 230 11.65 73.80 15.55
N THR A 231 12.92 74.21 15.74
CA THR A 231 14.09 73.38 15.46
C THR A 231 14.05 72.05 16.23
N LEU A 232 13.66 72.07 17.51
CA LEU A 232 13.54 70.86 18.30
C LEU A 232 12.41 69.93 17.83
N VAL A 233 11.27 70.49 17.41
CA VAL A 233 10.15 69.70 16.86
C VAL A 233 10.56 69.01 15.56
N VAL A 234 11.22 69.73 14.65
CA VAL A 234 11.70 69.13 13.38
C VAL A 234 12.72 68.03 13.66
N SER A 235 13.68 68.26 14.58
CA SER A 235 14.65 67.23 15.01
C SER A 235 13.97 65.95 15.52
N ARG A 236 12.96 66.09 16.39
CA ARG A 236 12.20 64.95 16.95
C ARG A 236 11.37 64.21 15.91
N PHE A 237 10.77 64.93 14.96
CA PHE A 237 9.96 64.34 13.91
C PHE A 237 10.83 63.51 12.96
N ASP A 238 12.00 64.00 12.57
CA ASP A 238 12.92 63.31 11.67
C ASP A 238 13.46 62.01 12.30
N ALA A 239 13.78 62.03 13.59
CA ALA A 239 14.18 60.83 14.33
C ALA A 239 13.05 59.77 14.38
N ARG A 240 11.79 60.20 14.56
CA ARG A 240 10.63 59.29 14.61
C ARG A 240 10.33 58.67 13.26
N THR A 241 10.42 59.45 12.17
CA THR A 241 10.15 58.94 10.82
C THR A 241 11.22 57.96 10.36
N ALA A 242 12.50 58.21 10.68
CA ALA A 242 13.59 57.28 10.39
C ALA A 242 13.41 55.93 11.11
N PHE A 243 13.03 55.94 12.39
CA PHE A 243 12.77 54.72 13.16
C PHE A 243 11.60 53.91 12.58
N LEU A 244 10.49 54.56 12.23
CA LEU A 244 9.32 53.89 11.64
C LEU A 244 9.66 53.24 10.29
N ARG A 245 10.44 53.91 9.44
CA ARG A 245 10.92 53.33 8.17
C ARG A 245 11.78 52.08 8.40
N GLY A 246 12.70 52.12 9.36
CA GLY A 246 13.52 50.96 9.69
C GLY A 246 12.69 49.75 10.17
N MET A 247 11.62 49.99 10.93
CA MET A 247 10.71 48.92 11.35
C MET A 247 9.89 48.34 10.19
N THR A 248 9.42 49.18 9.26
CA THR A 248 8.67 48.70 8.08
C THR A 248 9.55 47.85 7.18
N ASP A 249 10.79 48.28 6.93
CA ASP A 249 11.72 47.53 6.08
C ASP A 249 12.08 46.17 6.69
N ALA A 250 12.35 46.13 8.01
CA ALA A 250 12.63 44.88 8.72
C ALA A 250 11.42 43.93 8.73
N LEU A 251 10.20 44.47 8.82
CA LEU A 251 8.98 43.68 8.75
C LEU A 251 8.77 43.12 7.33
N GLU A 252 8.97 43.92 6.29
CA GLU A 252 8.89 43.47 4.90
C GLU A 252 9.89 42.36 4.61
N GLU A 253 11.14 42.51 5.07
CA GLU A 253 12.16 41.47 4.93
C GLU A 253 11.78 40.18 5.65
N LEU A 254 11.25 40.27 6.89
CA LEU A 254 10.80 39.12 7.65
C LEU A 254 9.63 38.42 6.96
N VAL A 255 8.65 39.18 6.45
CA VAL A 255 7.51 38.64 5.71
C VAL A 255 7.99 37.94 4.43
N ALA A 256 8.84 38.59 3.63
CA ALA A 256 9.41 38.01 2.42
C ALA A 256 10.19 36.71 2.68
N LYS A 257 10.94 36.66 3.78
CA LYS A 257 11.64 35.45 4.20
C LYS A 257 10.67 34.33 4.58
N ARG A 258 9.64 34.64 5.37
CA ARG A 258 8.64 33.66 5.80
C ARG A 258 7.79 33.14 4.65
N THR A 259 7.42 33.99 3.69
CA THR A 259 6.69 33.55 2.49
C THR A 259 7.54 32.62 1.64
N SER A 260 8.83 32.94 1.44
CA SER A 260 9.76 32.06 0.70
C SER A 260 9.94 30.70 1.39
N GLU A 261 10.10 30.66 2.72
CA GLU A 261 10.17 29.43 3.51
C GLU A 261 8.89 28.58 3.34
N LEU A 262 7.71 29.23 3.40
CA LEU A 262 6.42 28.56 3.27
C LEU A 262 6.21 27.98 1.86
N GLU A 263 6.57 28.73 0.81
CA GLU A 263 6.52 28.23 -0.57
C GLU A 263 7.47 27.04 -0.79
N GLY A 264 8.66 27.07 -0.18
CA GLY A 264 9.60 25.95 -0.22
C GLY A 264 9.02 24.69 0.41
N ALA A 265 8.43 24.83 1.60
CA ALA A 265 7.76 23.73 2.29
C ALA A 265 6.56 23.18 1.50
N LEU A 266 5.75 24.05 0.88
CA LEU A 266 4.59 23.66 0.09
C LEU A 266 5.01 22.86 -1.15
N ARG A 267 6.05 23.31 -1.88
CA ARG A 267 6.61 22.56 -3.02
C ARG A 267 7.18 21.20 -2.60
N GLN A 268 7.80 21.12 -1.43
CA GLN A 268 8.29 19.85 -0.89
C GLN A 268 7.14 18.90 -0.53
N TYR A 269 6.06 19.43 0.04
CA TYR A 269 4.86 18.67 0.35
C TYR A 269 4.21 18.11 -0.92
N GLU A 270 4.04 18.92 -1.97
CA GLU A 270 3.49 18.50 -3.27
C GLU A 270 4.35 17.41 -3.95
N ARG A 271 5.68 17.53 -3.90
CA ARG A 271 6.56 16.48 -4.44
C ARG A 271 6.41 15.16 -3.68
N THR A 272 6.33 15.23 -2.36
CA THR A 272 6.23 14.04 -1.49
C THR A 272 4.90 13.33 -1.72
N THR A 273 3.79 14.06 -1.79
CA THR A 273 2.47 13.49 -2.05
C THR A 273 2.39 12.88 -3.45
N HIS A 274 2.96 13.52 -4.46
CA HIS A 274 2.99 12.97 -5.83
C HIS A 274 3.84 11.69 -5.93
N VAL A 275 4.99 11.62 -5.25
CA VAL A 275 5.79 10.38 -5.16
C VAL A 275 5.01 9.29 -4.44
N LEU A 276 4.39 9.58 -3.30
CA LEU A 276 3.55 8.63 -2.57
C LEU A 276 2.41 8.08 -3.43
N GLN A 277 1.72 8.93 -4.19
CA GLN A 277 0.67 8.50 -5.11
C GLN A 277 1.19 7.58 -6.22
N ARG A 278 2.36 7.88 -6.80
CA ARG A 278 2.99 7.00 -7.80
C ARG A 278 3.39 5.65 -7.20
N THR A 279 4.00 5.65 -6.02
CA THR A 279 4.39 4.41 -5.33
C THR A 279 3.17 3.58 -4.96
N ARG A 280 2.09 4.23 -4.49
CA ARG A 280 0.82 3.57 -4.20
C ARG A 280 0.23 2.89 -5.45
N ARG A 281 0.16 3.60 -6.58
CA ARG A 281 -0.33 3.02 -7.85
C ARG A 281 0.52 1.84 -8.32
N LYS A 282 1.86 1.91 -8.17
CA LYS A 282 2.75 0.79 -8.48
C LYS A 282 2.50 -0.42 -7.57
N MET A 283 2.38 -0.20 -6.26
CA MET A 283 2.06 -1.28 -5.32
C MET A 283 0.70 -1.91 -5.60
N GLU A 284 -0.32 -1.10 -5.94
CA GLU A 284 -1.65 -1.60 -6.33
C GLU A 284 -1.55 -2.49 -7.59
N GLN A 285 -0.80 -2.06 -8.61
CA GLN A 285 -0.54 -2.89 -9.80
C GLN A 285 0.21 -4.20 -9.48
N GLU A 286 1.27 -4.15 -8.67
CA GLU A 286 2.02 -5.35 -8.27
C GLU A 286 1.15 -6.35 -7.47
N ILE A 287 0.24 -5.85 -6.63
CA ILE A 287 -0.71 -6.68 -5.89
C ILE A 287 -1.68 -7.37 -6.85
N ASP A 288 -2.23 -6.65 -7.82
CA ASP A 288 -3.17 -7.21 -8.79
C ASP A 288 -2.48 -8.24 -9.70
N GLU A 289 -1.25 -7.97 -10.13
CA GLU A 289 -0.42 -8.92 -10.89
C GLU A 289 -0.14 -10.20 -10.08
N ARG A 290 0.23 -10.07 -8.80
CA ARG A 290 0.45 -11.22 -7.91
C ARG A 290 -0.83 -12.02 -7.69
N LYS A 291 -1.97 -11.38 -7.50
CA LYS A 291 -3.27 -12.05 -7.35
C LYS A 291 -3.62 -12.84 -8.62
N ALA A 292 -3.44 -12.24 -9.79
CA ALA A 292 -3.69 -12.92 -11.07
C ALA A 292 -2.72 -14.09 -11.31
N ALA A 293 -1.46 -13.98 -10.89
CA ALA A 293 -0.50 -15.08 -10.94
C ALA A 293 -0.88 -16.21 -9.97
N GLN A 294 -1.28 -15.88 -8.74
CA GLN A 294 -1.69 -16.87 -7.75
C GLN A 294 -2.95 -17.62 -8.18
N ALA A 295 -3.95 -16.92 -8.72
CA ALA A 295 -5.17 -17.55 -9.24
C ALA A 295 -4.87 -18.53 -10.40
N ARG A 296 -3.93 -18.17 -11.29
CA ARG A 296 -3.48 -19.07 -12.37
C ARG A 296 -2.80 -20.33 -11.82
N LEU A 297 -1.94 -20.16 -10.82
CA LEU A 297 -1.19 -21.25 -10.20
C LEU A 297 -2.13 -22.20 -9.41
N GLU A 298 -3.17 -21.66 -8.76
CA GLU A 298 -4.22 -22.45 -8.13
C GLU A 298 -5.02 -23.26 -9.16
N HIS A 299 -5.40 -22.64 -10.29
CA HIS A 299 -6.07 -23.34 -11.38
C HIS A 299 -5.21 -24.47 -11.98
N GLU A 300 -3.93 -24.20 -12.29
CA GLU A 300 -3.00 -25.22 -12.79
C GLU A 300 -2.83 -26.38 -11.81
N LYS A 301 -2.75 -26.09 -10.51
CA LYS A 301 -2.65 -27.12 -9.45
C LYS A 301 -3.90 -27.99 -9.39
N GLU A 302 -5.09 -27.41 -9.54
CA GLU A 302 -6.34 -28.16 -9.59
C GLU A 302 -6.45 -29.02 -10.86
N GLU A 303 -6.02 -28.50 -11.99
CA GLU A 303 -5.95 -29.24 -13.25
C GLU A 303 -4.97 -30.42 -13.14
N GLN A 304 -3.77 -30.20 -12.60
CA GLN A 304 -2.81 -31.27 -12.32
C GLN A 304 -3.40 -32.36 -11.42
N ARG A 305 -4.10 -31.98 -10.34
CA ARG A 305 -4.74 -32.94 -9.44
C ARG A 305 -5.81 -33.77 -10.15
N ARG A 306 -6.60 -33.15 -11.03
CA ARG A 306 -7.60 -33.87 -11.85
C ARG A 306 -6.93 -34.84 -12.81
N LEU A 307 -5.87 -34.42 -13.48
CA LEU A 307 -5.10 -35.28 -14.40
C LEU A 307 -4.48 -36.47 -13.67
N ILE A 308 -3.87 -36.26 -12.50
CA ILE A 308 -3.31 -37.34 -11.68
C ILE A 308 -4.39 -38.37 -11.31
N ARG A 309 -5.55 -37.92 -10.81
CA ARG A 309 -6.65 -38.83 -10.44
C ARG A 309 -7.14 -39.64 -11.65
N ARG A 310 -7.29 -39.00 -12.81
CA ARG A 310 -7.69 -39.69 -14.04
C ARG A 310 -6.65 -40.71 -14.50
N LEU A 311 -5.37 -40.40 -14.31
CA LEU A 311 -4.27 -41.30 -14.62
C LEU A 311 -4.26 -42.52 -13.70
N GLU A 312 -4.51 -42.34 -12.40
CA GLU A 312 -4.68 -43.44 -11.44
C GLU A 312 -5.86 -44.35 -11.82
N GLU A 313 -7.02 -43.78 -12.15
CA GLU A 313 -8.21 -44.53 -12.58
C GLU A 313 -7.93 -45.36 -13.85
N THR A 314 -7.28 -44.75 -14.84
CA THR A 314 -6.91 -45.43 -16.09
C THR A 314 -5.89 -46.53 -15.85
N TYR A 315 -4.92 -46.30 -14.96
CA TYR A 315 -3.91 -47.29 -14.60
C TYR A 315 -4.54 -48.54 -13.97
N VAL A 316 -5.48 -48.36 -13.04
CA VAL A 316 -6.20 -49.49 -12.41
C VAL A 316 -7.02 -50.28 -13.43
N GLN A 317 -7.70 -49.60 -14.37
CA GLN A 317 -8.46 -50.26 -15.43
C GLN A 317 -7.55 -51.08 -16.36
N LEU A 318 -6.41 -50.53 -16.76
CA LEU A 318 -5.43 -51.24 -17.60
C LEU A 318 -4.91 -52.49 -16.89
N LEU A 319 -4.58 -52.39 -15.61
CA LEU A 319 -4.05 -53.52 -14.83
C LEU A 319 -5.08 -54.66 -14.70
N GLN A 320 -6.36 -54.34 -14.57
CA GLN A 320 -7.43 -55.34 -14.59
C GLN A 320 -7.61 -55.95 -15.99
N SER A 321 -7.57 -55.15 -17.04
CA SER A 321 -7.68 -55.62 -18.43
C SER A 321 -6.51 -56.54 -18.81
N GLU A 322 -5.28 -56.18 -18.46
CA GLU A 322 -4.09 -56.99 -18.70
C GLU A 322 -4.15 -58.33 -17.94
N LYS A 323 -4.59 -58.30 -16.68
CA LYS A 323 -4.77 -59.52 -15.88
C LYS A 323 -5.82 -60.46 -16.50
N LEU A 324 -6.94 -59.92 -16.96
CA LEU A 324 -8.01 -60.71 -17.62
C LEU A 324 -7.57 -61.24 -18.99
N ALA A 325 -6.85 -60.45 -19.79
CA ALA A 325 -6.30 -60.87 -21.07
C ALA A 325 -5.24 -61.99 -20.89
N SER A 326 -4.36 -61.88 -19.90
CA SER A 326 -3.35 -62.89 -19.57
C SER A 326 -3.99 -64.21 -19.12
N ILE A 327 -4.99 -64.14 -18.23
CA ILE A 327 -5.77 -65.32 -17.80
C ILE A 327 -6.51 -65.93 -19.00
N GLY A 328 -7.07 -65.09 -19.88
CA GLY A 328 -7.81 -65.56 -21.04
C GLY A 328 -6.94 -66.28 -22.08
N GLN A 329 -5.76 -65.73 -22.38
CA GLN A 329 -4.87 -66.35 -23.37
C GLN A 329 -4.32 -67.70 -22.90
N LEU A 330 -4.03 -67.84 -21.60
CA LEU A 330 -3.60 -69.11 -21.00
C LEU A 330 -4.75 -70.12 -20.91
N ALA A 331 -5.94 -69.68 -20.50
CA ALA A 331 -7.11 -70.56 -20.38
C ALA A 331 -7.54 -71.15 -21.72
N ALA A 332 -7.50 -70.39 -22.82
CA ALA A 332 -7.87 -70.89 -24.14
C ALA A 332 -6.94 -72.01 -24.66
N GLY A 333 -5.61 -71.87 -24.46
CA GLY A 333 -4.63 -72.88 -24.84
C GLY A 333 -4.70 -74.13 -23.96
N VAL A 334 -4.71 -73.94 -22.64
CA VAL A 334 -4.80 -75.02 -21.65
C VAL A 334 -6.11 -75.79 -21.80
N ALA A 335 -7.21 -75.13 -22.14
CA ALA A 335 -8.49 -75.80 -22.32
C ALA A 335 -8.52 -76.78 -23.49
N HIS A 336 -7.83 -76.46 -24.59
CA HIS A 336 -7.74 -77.39 -25.70
C HIS A 336 -6.84 -78.58 -25.35
N GLU A 337 -5.75 -78.32 -24.63
CA GLU A 337 -4.78 -79.35 -24.24
C GLU A 337 -5.28 -80.31 -23.15
N ILE A 338 -6.18 -79.87 -22.26
CA ILE A 338 -6.80 -80.75 -21.24
C ILE A 338 -8.01 -81.49 -21.81
N ASN A 339 -8.79 -80.88 -22.69
CA ASN A 339 -9.97 -81.53 -23.26
C ASN A 339 -9.63 -82.78 -24.08
N ASN A 340 -8.50 -82.78 -24.79
CA ASN A 340 -8.05 -83.91 -25.59
C ASN A 340 -7.79 -85.18 -24.74
N PRO A 341 -6.92 -85.17 -23.70
CA PRO A 341 -6.69 -86.34 -22.84
C PRO A 341 -7.93 -86.77 -22.09
N ILE A 342 -8.76 -85.84 -21.59
CA ILE A 342 -10.03 -86.18 -20.93
C ILE A 342 -11.00 -86.86 -21.89
N GLY A 343 -11.03 -86.44 -23.16
CA GLY A 343 -11.80 -87.10 -24.21
C GLY A 343 -11.38 -88.56 -24.40
N PHE A 344 -10.07 -88.83 -24.46
CA PHE A 344 -9.54 -90.19 -24.56
C PHE A 344 -9.85 -91.04 -23.33
N VAL A 345 -9.68 -90.49 -22.12
CA VAL A 345 -10.02 -91.18 -20.86
C VAL A 345 -11.49 -91.56 -20.82
N ASN A 346 -12.38 -90.64 -21.16
CA ASN A 346 -13.82 -90.89 -21.14
C ASN A 346 -14.23 -91.94 -22.18
N ALA A 347 -13.67 -91.89 -23.39
CA ALA A 347 -13.91 -92.92 -24.41
C ALA A 347 -13.46 -94.31 -23.92
N ASN A 348 -12.25 -94.42 -23.37
CA ASN A 348 -11.72 -95.67 -22.84
C ASN A 348 -12.56 -96.23 -21.68
N LEU A 349 -12.99 -95.37 -20.75
CA LEU A 349 -13.83 -95.77 -19.62
C LEU A 349 -15.20 -96.28 -20.08
N ASN A 350 -15.83 -95.64 -21.08
CA ASN A 350 -17.10 -96.13 -21.64
C ASN A 350 -16.93 -97.47 -22.36
N THR A 351 -15.83 -97.66 -23.10
CA THR A 351 -15.52 -98.96 -23.71
C THR A 351 -15.27 -100.03 -22.66
N LEU A 352 -14.52 -99.71 -21.60
CA LEU A 352 -14.28 -100.60 -20.48
C LEU A 352 -15.59 -100.98 -19.78
N LYS A 353 -16.49 -100.01 -19.56
CA LYS A 353 -17.84 -100.27 -19.01
C LYS A 353 -18.59 -101.30 -19.85
N SER A 354 -18.58 -101.15 -21.17
CA SER A 354 -19.25 -102.07 -22.09
C SER A 354 -18.64 -103.48 -22.07
N TRP A 355 -17.31 -103.60 -22.02
CA TRP A 355 -16.65 -104.90 -21.91
C TRP A 355 -16.93 -105.59 -20.58
N VAL A 356 -16.85 -104.85 -19.47
CA VAL A 356 -17.13 -105.37 -18.13
C VAL A 356 -18.60 -105.80 -18.02
N ALA A 357 -19.54 -105.01 -18.54
CA ALA A 357 -20.96 -105.42 -18.58
C ALA A 357 -21.15 -106.73 -19.34
N GLY A 358 -20.56 -106.87 -20.53
CA GLY A 358 -20.62 -108.12 -21.30
C GLY A 358 -19.96 -109.31 -20.59
N LEU A 359 -18.86 -109.10 -19.87
CA LEU A 359 -18.24 -110.14 -19.04
C LEU A 359 -19.16 -110.55 -17.89
N LEU A 360 -19.77 -109.59 -17.20
CA LEU A 360 -20.72 -109.87 -16.12
C LEU A 360 -21.95 -110.64 -16.63
N ASP A 361 -22.45 -110.33 -17.83
CA ASP A 361 -23.54 -111.08 -18.47
C ASP A 361 -23.15 -112.54 -18.76
N VAL A 362 -21.95 -112.78 -19.29
CA VAL A 362 -21.44 -114.14 -19.51
C VAL A 362 -21.31 -114.91 -18.20
N ILE A 363 -20.75 -114.27 -17.17
CA ILE A 363 -20.63 -114.86 -15.82
C ILE A 363 -22.03 -115.18 -15.26
N ALA A 364 -23.01 -114.29 -15.43
CA ALA A 364 -24.39 -114.53 -14.97
C ALA A 364 -25.03 -115.74 -15.67
N VAL A 365 -24.83 -115.90 -16.98
CA VAL A 365 -25.30 -117.08 -17.72
C VAL A 365 -24.57 -118.36 -17.29
N GLN A 366 -23.25 -118.29 -17.10
CA GLN A 366 -22.46 -119.41 -16.58
C GLN A 366 -22.92 -119.84 -15.19
N GLU A 367 -23.21 -118.89 -14.31
CA GLU A 367 -23.70 -119.12 -12.96
C GLU A 367 -25.09 -119.80 -12.98
N ALA A 368 -26.00 -119.31 -13.83
CA ALA A 368 -27.30 -119.91 -14.06
C ALA A 368 -27.19 -121.37 -14.54
N LEU A 369 -26.29 -121.67 -15.46
CA LEU A 369 -26.03 -123.04 -15.94
C LEU A 369 -25.32 -123.91 -14.89
N THR A 370 -24.42 -123.32 -14.08
CA THR A 370 -23.71 -124.03 -13.00
C THR A 370 -24.70 -124.58 -11.96
N SER A 371 -25.82 -123.89 -11.74
CA SER A 371 -26.92 -124.36 -10.88
C SER A 371 -27.62 -125.64 -11.36
N THR A 372 -27.30 -126.14 -12.57
CA THR A 372 -27.81 -127.40 -13.13
C THR A 372 -26.81 -128.56 -13.07
N LEU A 373 -25.54 -128.32 -12.73
CA LEU A 373 -24.48 -129.34 -12.64
C LEU A 373 -24.58 -130.18 -11.35
N GLY A 374 -23.97 -131.37 -11.30
CA GLY A 374 -23.86 -132.16 -10.06
C GLY A 374 -22.95 -131.51 -9.00
N PRO A 375 -23.10 -131.84 -7.69
CA PRO A 375 -22.39 -131.16 -6.59
C PRO A 375 -20.85 -131.23 -6.71
N ASP A 376 -20.29 -132.35 -7.17
CA ASP A 376 -18.84 -132.52 -7.34
C ASP A 376 -18.25 -131.62 -8.45
N ALA A 377 -19.05 -131.29 -9.47
CA ALA A 377 -18.64 -130.41 -10.57
C ALA A 377 -18.80 -128.91 -10.22
N ARG A 378 -19.62 -128.55 -9.22
CA ARG A 378 -19.80 -127.15 -8.76
C ARG A 378 -18.72 -126.68 -7.79
N ALA A 379 -18.15 -127.60 -7.00
CA ALA A 379 -17.19 -127.24 -5.96
C ALA A 379 -15.95 -126.46 -6.45
N PRO A 380 -15.33 -126.80 -7.61
CA PRO A 380 -14.19 -126.04 -8.14
C PRO A 380 -14.58 -124.63 -8.60
N LEU A 381 -15.75 -124.47 -9.24
CA LEU A 381 -16.28 -123.17 -9.68
C LEU A 381 -16.58 -122.25 -8.50
N ALA A 382 -17.21 -122.80 -7.45
CA ALA A 382 -17.50 -122.05 -6.23
C ALA A 382 -16.24 -121.67 -5.44
N ALA A 383 -15.18 -122.47 -5.51
CA ALA A 383 -13.88 -122.13 -4.92
C ALA A 383 -13.23 -120.95 -5.63
N VAL A 384 -13.17 -120.95 -6.97
CA VAL A 384 -12.61 -119.84 -7.75
C VAL A 384 -13.41 -118.55 -7.57
N ALA A 385 -14.76 -118.63 -7.59
CA ALA A 385 -15.61 -117.46 -7.38
C ALA A 385 -15.41 -116.81 -6.00
N ARG A 386 -15.15 -117.60 -4.95
CA ARG A 386 -14.80 -117.08 -3.62
C ARG A 386 -13.39 -116.50 -3.55
N ASP A 387 -12.42 -117.12 -4.23
CA ASP A 387 -11.02 -116.66 -4.23
C ASP A 387 -10.86 -115.27 -4.87
N VAL A 388 -11.67 -114.98 -5.90
CA VAL A 388 -11.70 -113.66 -6.57
C VAL A 388 -12.73 -112.69 -5.99
N ASP A 389 -13.46 -113.09 -4.94
CA ASP A 389 -14.56 -112.33 -4.34
C ASP A 389 -15.54 -111.76 -5.38
N LEU A 390 -16.07 -112.66 -6.21
CA LEU A 390 -16.83 -112.29 -7.41
C LEU A 390 -18.06 -111.42 -7.11
N ASP A 391 -18.73 -111.64 -5.97
CA ASP A 391 -19.91 -110.88 -5.56
C ASP A 391 -19.56 -109.43 -5.24
N TYR A 392 -18.45 -109.19 -4.54
CA TYR A 392 -17.95 -107.84 -4.27
C TYR A 392 -17.55 -107.14 -5.57
N VAL A 393 -16.77 -107.81 -6.42
CA VAL A 393 -16.29 -107.23 -7.70
C VAL A 393 -17.47 -106.88 -8.61
N ARG A 394 -18.46 -107.76 -8.76
CA ARG A 394 -19.66 -107.50 -9.58
C ARG A 394 -20.45 -106.30 -9.06
N GLY A 395 -20.55 -106.15 -7.73
CA GLY A 395 -21.28 -105.04 -7.12
C GLY A 395 -20.60 -103.67 -7.29
N ASP A 396 -19.26 -103.64 -7.29
CA ASP A 396 -18.50 -102.39 -7.19
C ASP A 396 -17.88 -101.93 -8.52
N ILE A 397 -17.52 -102.85 -9.42
CA ILE A 397 -16.74 -102.51 -10.63
C ILE A 397 -17.47 -101.54 -11.56
N ILE A 398 -18.80 -101.67 -11.69
CA ILE A 398 -19.61 -100.75 -12.50
C ILE A 398 -19.69 -99.38 -11.85
N ALA A 399 -19.85 -99.32 -10.52
CA ALA A 399 -19.90 -98.08 -9.76
C ALA A 399 -18.58 -97.30 -9.87
N LEU A 400 -17.44 -97.97 -9.74
CA LEU A 400 -16.11 -97.36 -9.89
C LEU A 400 -15.88 -96.76 -11.28
N ILE A 401 -16.33 -97.45 -12.33
CA ILE A 401 -16.24 -96.94 -13.72
C ILE A 401 -17.15 -95.72 -13.89
N ASP A 402 -18.36 -95.75 -13.34
CA ASP A 402 -19.31 -94.63 -13.42
C ASP A 402 -18.83 -93.39 -12.68
N GLU A 403 -18.27 -93.54 -11.48
CA GLU A 403 -17.64 -92.44 -10.73
C GLU A 403 -16.44 -91.84 -11.49
N SER A 404 -15.65 -92.69 -12.15
CA SER A 404 -14.50 -92.26 -12.96
C SER A 404 -14.95 -91.46 -14.20
N ILE A 405 -16.04 -91.87 -14.85
CA ILE A 405 -16.64 -91.15 -15.98
C ILE A 405 -17.18 -89.79 -15.53
N ASP A 406 -17.88 -89.72 -14.39
CA ASP A 406 -18.40 -88.47 -13.84
C ASP A 406 -17.27 -87.50 -13.47
N GLY A 407 -16.21 -88.00 -12.84
CA GLY A 407 -15.00 -87.22 -12.55
C GLY A 407 -14.35 -86.63 -13.80
N ALA A 408 -14.18 -87.43 -14.86
CA ALA A 408 -13.64 -86.97 -16.13
C ALA A 408 -14.54 -85.92 -16.81
N MET A 409 -15.86 -86.12 -16.77
CA MET A 409 -16.84 -85.18 -17.30
C MET A 409 -16.85 -83.84 -16.53
N ARG A 410 -16.63 -83.88 -15.22
CA ARG A 410 -16.53 -82.69 -14.38
C ARG A 410 -15.27 -81.88 -14.69
N VAL A 411 -14.12 -82.53 -14.88
CA VAL A 411 -12.88 -81.84 -15.33
C VAL A 411 -13.12 -81.18 -16.68
N ARG A 412 -13.76 -81.90 -17.63
CA ARG A 412 -14.12 -81.34 -18.95
C ARG A 412 -15.00 -80.09 -18.83
N ARG A 413 -15.99 -80.12 -17.93
CA ARG A 413 -16.92 -78.99 -17.70
C ARG A 413 -16.19 -77.78 -17.13
N ILE A 414 -15.39 -77.96 -16.07
CA ILE A 414 -14.61 -76.88 -15.45
C ILE A 414 -13.69 -76.19 -16.47
N VAL A 415 -13.04 -76.98 -17.31
CA VAL A 415 -12.11 -76.48 -18.32
C VAL A 415 -12.84 -75.73 -19.45
N CYS A 416 -14.01 -76.22 -19.87
CA CYS A 416 -14.87 -75.51 -20.82
C CYS A 416 -15.42 -74.21 -20.23
N ASP A 417 -15.90 -74.21 -18.99
CA ASP A 417 -16.43 -73.03 -18.31
C ASP A 417 -15.33 -71.97 -18.15
N LEU A 418 -14.09 -72.38 -17.85
CA LEU A 418 -12.93 -71.50 -17.80
C LEU A 418 -12.61 -70.89 -19.17
N ARG A 419 -12.67 -71.67 -20.26
CA ARG A 419 -12.47 -71.21 -21.64
C ARG A 419 -13.55 -70.22 -22.08
N ASP A 420 -14.79 -70.48 -21.73
CA ASP A 420 -15.93 -69.66 -22.13
C ASP A 420 -15.97 -68.35 -21.33
N PHE A 421 -15.50 -68.36 -20.07
CA PHE A 421 -15.21 -67.16 -19.27
C PHE A 421 -14.02 -66.34 -19.81
N SER A 422 -13.06 -67.01 -20.43
CA SER A 422 -11.80 -66.46 -20.94
C SER A 422 -11.89 -65.88 -22.34
N ARG A 423 -12.96 -66.15 -23.09
CA ARG A 423 -13.14 -65.51 -24.40
C ARG A 423 -13.23 -64.01 -24.19
N PRO A 424 -12.58 -63.19 -25.06
CA PRO A 424 -12.97 -61.81 -25.19
C PRO A 424 -14.43 -61.83 -25.63
N SER A 425 -15.34 -61.74 -24.66
CA SER A 425 -16.74 -61.52 -24.93
C SER A 425 -16.79 -60.14 -25.54
N GLY A 426 -16.87 -60.07 -26.88
CA GLY A 426 -17.19 -58.83 -27.53
C GLY A 426 -18.46 -58.26 -26.88
N ASP A 427 -18.57 -56.94 -26.86
CA ASP A 427 -19.72 -56.16 -26.39
C ASP A 427 -21.04 -56.44 -27.17
N ALA A 428 -21.20 -57.64 -27.73
CA ALA A 428 -22.30 -58.05 -28.57
C ALA A 428 -23.54 -58.33 -27.72
N TRP A 429 -24.42 -57.34 -27.70
CA TRP A 429 -25.80 -57.48 -27.24
C TRP A 429 -26.54 -58.50 -28.11
N ALA A 430 -27.19 -59.48 -27.46
CA ALA A 430 -27.97 -60.50 -28.16
C ALA A 430 -29.18 -60.93 -27.31
N PHE A 431 -30.18 -61.50 -27.97
CA PHE A 431 -31.25 -62.20 -27.26
C PHE A 431 -30.70 -63.49 -26.64
N ALA A 432 -30.62 -63.51 -25.31
CA ALA A 432 -30.06 -64.61 -24.55
C ALA A 432 -31.09 -65.23 -23.59
N ASP A 433 -30.89 -66.51 -23.28
CA ASP A 433 -31.62 -67.23 -22.26
C ASP A 433 -30.96 -67.02 -20.89
N LEU A 434 -31.66 -66.31 -20.01
CA LEU A 434 -31.16 -66.03 -18.65
C LEU A 434 -31.16 -67.26 -17.76
N HIS A 435 -32.05 -68.24 -17.98
CA HIS A 435 -32.00 -69.51 -17.24
C HIS A 435 -30.76 -70.31 -17.62
N ALA A 436 -30.40 -70.36 -18.90
CA ALA A 436 -29.15 -70.98 -19.34
C ALA A 436 -27.93 -70.30 -18.69
N SER A 437 -27.96 -68.97 -18.58
CA SER A 437 -26.89 -68.19 -17.92
C SER A 437 -26.82 -68.47 -16.41
N LEU A 438 -27.96 -68.55 -15.72
CA LEU A 438 -28.05 -68.89 -14.30
C LEU A 438 -27.57 -70.32 -14.02
N GLU A 439 -27.97 -71.30 -14.83
CA GLU A 439 -27.54 -72.69 -14.66
C GLU A 439 -26.05 -72.88 -14.94
N SER A 440 -25.51 -72.20 -15.97
CA SER A 440 -24.07 -72.18 -16.22
C SER A 440 -23.32 -71.61 -15.02
N THR A 441 -23.79 -70.48 -14.49
CA THR A 441 -23.23 -69.84 -13.30
C THR A 441 -23.27 -70.77 -12.08
N LEU A 442 -24.41 -71.42 -11.82
CA LEU A 442 -24.59 -72.36 -10.71
C LEU A 442 -23.62 -73.55 -10.77
N ASN A 443 -23.32 -74.04 -11.97
CA ASN A 443 -22.32 -75.09 -12.16
C ASN A 443 -20.91 -74.60 -11.78
N VAL A 444 -20.55 -73.37 -12.13
CA VAL A 444 -19.25 -72.77 -11.80
C VAL A 444 -19.10 -72.58 -10.29
N VAL A 445 -20.12 -72.08 -9.59
CA VAL A 445 -20.08 -71.88 -8.12
C VAL A 445 -20.43 -73.11 -7.31
N HIS A 446 -20.70 -74.25 -7.94
CA HIS A 446 -21.21 -75.43 -7.24
C HIS A 446 -20.33 -75.85 -6.05
N ASN A 447 -19.00 -75.75 -6.16
CA ASN A 447 -18.08 -76.11 -5.08
C ASN A 447 -18.19 -75.20 -3.85
N GLU A 448 -18.47 -73.91 -4.06
CA GLU A 448 -18.69 -72.94 -2.98
C GLU A 448 -20.04 -73.17 -2.28
N LEU A 449 -21.01 -73.74 -3.01
CA LEU A 449 -22.38 -73.94 -2.56
C LEU A 449 -22.61 -75.32 -1.90
N LYS A 450 -22.05 -76.40 -2.47
CA LYS A 450 -22.40 -77.81 -2.13
C LYS A 450 -22.30 -78.14 -0.63
N TYR A 451 -21.38 -77.50 0.08
CA TYR A 451 -21.13 -77.75 1.51
C TYR A 451 -21.73 -76.69 2.44
N LYS A 452 -22.37 -75.65 1.87
CA LYS A 452 -22.86 -74.48 2.62
C LYS A 452 -24.34 -74.20 2.43
N ALA A 453 -24.94 -74.59 1.31
CA ALA A 453 -26.33 -74.25 1.03
C ALA A 453 -27.02 -75.23 0.08
N ASP A 454 -28.28 -75.50 0.37
CA ASP A 454 -29.19 -76.13 -0.59
C ASP A 454 -29.74 -75.08 -1.56
N VAL A 455 -29.69 -75.36 -2.86
CA VAL A 455 -30.14 -74.43 -3.91
C VAL A 455 -31.56 -74.79 -4.36
N VAL A 456 -32.51 -73.93 -4.04
CA VAL A 456 -33.92 -74.06 -4.44
C VAL A 456 -34.18 -73.22 -5.69
N ARG A 457 -34.70 -73.85 -6.74
CA ARG A 457 -34.99 -73.21 -8.04
C ARG A 457 -36.49 -73.02 -8.22
N GLU A 458 -36.94 -71.77 -8.22
CA GLU A 458 -38.32 -71.36 -8.45
C GLU A 458 -38.42 -70.59 -9.77
N TYR A 459 -38.18 -71.30 -10.88
CA TYR A 459 -38.16 -70.69 -12.21
C TYR A 459 -39.57 -70.53 -12.78
N GLY A 460 -40.03 -69.29 -12.90
CA GLY A 460 -41.15 -68.92 -13.76
C GLY A 460 -40.76 -68.96 -15.24
N ARG A 461 -41.72 -68.75 -16.15
CA ARG A 461 -41.44 -68.66 -17.60
C ARG A 461 -40.83 -67.29 -17.94
N LEU A 462 -39.61 -67.29 -18.51
CA LEU A 462 -38.94 -66.10 -19.01
C LEU A 462 -38.86 -66.10 -20.55
N PRO A 463 -39.07 -64.94 -21.21
CA PRO A 463 -38.73 -64.77 -22.62
C PRO A 463 -37.21 -64.63 -22.81
N LEU A 464 -36.73 -64.72 -24.05
CA LEU A 464 -35.36 -64.32 -24.40
C LEU A 464 -35.18 -62.81 -24.14
N VAL A 465 -34.09 -62.44 -23.48
CA VAL A 465 -33.80 -61.06 -23.07
C VAL A 465 -32.63 -60.52 -23.88
N GLU A 466 -32.79 -59.33 -24.45
CA GLU A 466 -31.71 -58.63 -25.16
C GLU A 466 -30.68 -58.08 -24.16
N CYS A 467 -29.54 -58.76 -24.03
CA CYS A 467 -28.52 -58.45 -23.02
C CYS A 467 -27.12 -58.88 -23.42
N ASN A 468 -26.12 -58.45 -22.63
CA ASN A 468 -24.80 -59.05 -22.64
C ASN A 468 -24.76 -60.19 -21.61
N ALA A 469 -24.88 -61.43 -22.09
CA ALA A 469 -24.98 -62.62 -21.24
C ALA A 469 -23.74 -62.84 -20.35
N ALA A 470 -22.54 -62.43 -20.80
CA ALA A 470 -21.32 -62.57 -20.01
C ALA A 470 -21.32 -61.60 -18.81
N GLN A 471 -21.71 -60.35 -19.04
CA GLN A 471 -21.86 -59.35 -17.98
C GLN A 471 -22.96 -59.77 -16.97
N LEU A 472 -24.10 -60.27 -17.43
CA LEU A 472 -25.15 -60.76 -16.52
C LEU A 472 -24.74 -62.04 -15.76
N SER A 473 -23.98 -62.93 -16.38
CA SER A 473 -23.41 -64.10 -15.69
C SER A 473 -22.46 -63.66 -14.57
N GLN A 474 -21.70 -62.57 -14.77
CA GLN A 474 -20.89 -61.97 -13.71
C GLN A 474 -21.72 -61.40 -12.55
N VAL A 475 -22.88 -60.80 -12.85
CA VAL A 475 -23.83 -60.37 -11.82
C VAL A 475 -24.31 -61.57 -11.01
N PHE A 476 -24.77 -62.63 -11.66
CA PHE A 476 -25.25 -63.84 -10.98
C PHE A 476 -24.16 -64.51 -10.15
N MET A 477 -22.93 -64.62 -10.67
CA MET A 477 -21.77 -65.11 -9.92
C MET A 477 -21.58 -64.34 -8.61
N ASN A 478 -21.52 -63.01 -8.69
CA ASN A 478 -21.28 -62.16 -7.52
C ASN A 478 -22.37 -62.33 -6.47
N LEU A 479 -23.64 -62.38 -6.89
CA LEU A 479 -24.77 -62.55 -5.97
C LEU A 479 -24.79 -63.94 -5.32
N LEU A 480 -24.54 -65.01 -6.09
CA LEU A 480 -24.50 -66.38 -5.55
C LEU A 480 -23.32 -66.61 -4.60
N VAL A 481 -22.13 -66.09 -4.92
CA VAL A 481 -20.97 -66.17 -4.04
C VAL A 481 -21.19 -65.36 -2.76
N ASN A 482 -21.77 -64.16 -2.85
CA ASN A 482 -22.09 -63.35 -1.68
C ASN A 482 -23.13 -64.06 -0.78
N ALA A 483 -24.16 -64.67 -1.36
CA ALA A 483 -25.14 -65.49 -0.66
C ALA A 483 -24.50 -66.70 0.04
N ALA A 484 -23.58 -67.40 -0.62
CA ALA A 484 -22.85 -68.52 -0.01
C ALA A 484 -21.95 -68.08 1.15
N GLN A 485 -21.38 -66.89 1.05
CA GLN A 485 -20.46 -66.34 2.05
C GLN A 485 -21.18 -65.73 3.25
N SER A 486 -22.43 -65.29 3.10
CA SER A 486 -23.25 -64.81 4.22
C SER A 486 -23.75 -65.96 5.09
N ILE A 487 -23.79 -67.19 4.57
CA ILE A 487 -24.21 -68.38 5.29
C ILE A 487 -23.05 -68.94 6.12
N GLY A 488 -23.26 -69.06 7.44
CA GLY A 488 -22.24 -69.49 8.39
C GLY A 488 -21.93 -70.99 8.33
N THR A 489 -22.92 -71.85 8.60
CA THR A 489 -22.74 -73.32 8.67
C THR A 489 -23.42 -74.04 7.51
N HIS A 490 -24.75 -74.03 7.45
CA HIS A 490 -25.54 -74.54 6.33
C HIS A 490 -26.84 -73.75 6.21
N GLY A 491 -27.31 -73.49 4.99
CA GLY A 491 -28.48 -72.67 4.74
C GLY A 491 -29.19 -72.99 3.43
N THR A 492 -30.02 -72.08 2.96
CA THR A 492 -30.75 -72.22 1.70
C THR A 492 -30.56 -70.98 0.84
N ILE A 493 -30.32 -71.20 -0.46
CA ILE A 493 -30.30 -70.15 -1.47
C ILE A 493 -31.46 -70.40 -2.43
N THR A 494 -32.42 -69.48 -2.47
CA THR A 494 -33.61 -69.57 -3.32
C THR A 494 -33.46 -68.63 -4.50
N ILE A 495 -33.51 -69.18 -5.72
CA ILE A 495 -33.48 -68.40 -6.96
C ILE A 495 -34.88 -68.41 -7.55
N ARG A 496 -35.51 -67.24 -7.61
CA ARG A 496 -36.84 -67.08 -8.17
C ARG A 496 -36.80 -66.13 -9.36
N THR A 497 -37.38 -66.57 -10.47
CA THR A 497 -37.50 -65.75 -11.68
C THR A 497 -38.95 -65.48 -12.00
N THR A 498 -39.31 -64.22 -12.24
CA THR A 498 -40.64 -63.82 -12.69
C THR A 498 -40.56 -62.90 -13.90
N CYS A 499 -41.62 -62.86 -14.69
CA CYS A 499 -41.77 -61.95 -15.81
C CYS A 499 -43.04 -61.14 -15.57
N ASP A 500 -42.93 -59.82 -15.62
CA ASP A 500 -44.06 -58.90 -15.53
C ASP A 500 -44.00 -57.90 -16.69
N ALA A 501 -45.01 -57.94 -17.56
CA ALA A 501 -45.12 -57.18 -18.80
C ALA A 501 -43.81 -57.15 -19.62
N ASP A 502 -43.10 -56.01 -19.57
CA ASP A 502 -41.88 -55.74 -20.35
C ASP A 502 -40.58 -55.97 -19.55
N THR A 503 -40.67 -56.51 -18.34
CA THR A 503 -39.52 -56.70 -17.44
C THR A 503 -39.43 -58.13 -16.92
N VAL A 504 -38.20 -58.61 -16.77
CA VAL A 504 -37.89 -59.85 -16.05
C VAL A 504 -37.27 -59.49 -14.71
N SER A 505 -37.59 -60.26 -13.68
CA SER A 505 -36.94 -60.15 -12.38
C SER A 505 -36.31 -61.47 -11.98
N ILE A 506 -35.09 -61.39 -11.47
CA ILE A 506 -34.31 -62.51 -10.94
C ILE A 506 -33.99 -62.15 -9.49
N SER A 507 -34.56 -62.90 -8.57
CA SER A 507 -34.32 -62.74 -7.14
C SER A 507 -33.48 -63.91 -6.62
N ILE A 508 -32.43 -63.58 -5.86
CA ILE A 508 -31.54 -64.54 -5.19
C ILE A 508 -31.63 -64.22 -3.71
N ALA A 509 -32.25 -65.12 -2.96
CA ALA A 509 -32.46 -65.00 -1.52
C ALA A 509 -31.57 -66.00 -0.77
N ASP A 510 -30.86 -65.52 0.25
CA ASP A 510 -30.04 -66.33 1.17
C ASP A 510 -30.63 -66.34 2.58
N THR A 511 -30.36 -67.40 3.35
CA THR A 511 -30.69 -67.49 4.78
C THR A 511 -29.47 -67.21 5.68
N GLY A 512 -28.58 -66.33 5.24
CA GLY A 512 -27.32 -66.00 5.91
C GLY A 512 -27.46 -64.96 7.03
N ALA A 513 -26.34 -64.33 7.38
CA ALA A 513 -26.24 -63.39 8.50
C ALA A 513 -27.08 -62.10 8.32
N GLY A 514 -27.47 -61.77 7.09
CA GLY A 514 -28.14 -60.51 6.76
C GLY A 514 -27.19 -59.29 6.81
N ILE A 515 -27.71 -58.15 6.37
CA ILE A 515 -27.00 -56.88 6.23
C ILE A 515 -27.62 -55.88 7.21
N PRO A 516 -26.81 -55.18 8.04
CA PRO A 516 -27.30 -54.12 8.91
C PRO A 516 -27.85 -52.90 8.14
N ASP A 517 -28.95 -52.32 8.63
CA ASP A 517 -29.66 -51.19 7.96
C ASP A 517 -28.76 -49.96 7.73
N ASP A 518 -27.78 -49.73 8.61
CA ASP A 518 -26.84 -48.60 8.54
C ASP A 518 -25.82 -48.71 7.40
N VAL A 519 -25.64 -49.92 6.84
CA VAL A 519 -24.70 -50.16 5.73
C VAL A 519 -25.39 -50.49 4.41
N ILE A 520 -26.71 -50.79 4.39
CA ILE A 520 -27.46 -51.11 3.17
C ILE A 520 -27.26 -50.04 2.08
N GLY A 521 -27.30 -48.75 2.45
CA GLY A 521 -27.10 -47.65 1.50
C GLY A 521 -25.68 -47.52 0.92
N LYS A 522 -24.69 -48.25 1.47
CA LYS A 522 -23.28 -48.19 1.09
C LYS A 522 -22.77 -49.47 0.42
N ILE A 523 -23.56 -50.54 0.37
CA ILE A 523 -23.10 -51.84 -0.15
C ILE A 523 -22.77 -51.81 -1.66
N PHE A 524 -23.27 -50.81 -2.38
CA PHE A 524 -22.96 -50.57 -3.78
C PHE A 524 -21.81 -49.58 -4.00
N ASP A 525 -21.30 -48.93 -2.93
CA ASP A 525 -20.15 -48.04 -3.02
C ASP A 525 -18.89 -48.84 -3.37
N PRO A 526 -18.08 -48.39 -4.35
CA PRO A 526 -16.83 -49.06 -4.68
C PRO A 526 -15.91 -49.20 -3.46
N PHE A 527 -15.32 -50.39 -3.29
CA PHE A 527 -14.38 -50.75 -2.20
C PHE A 527 -15.02 -50.88 -0.82
N PHE A 528 -16.34 -50.72 -0.67
CA PHE A 528 -17.02 -50.99 0.58
C PHE A 528 -17.07 -52.50 0.87
N THR A 529 -16.57 -52.93 2.03
CA THR A 529 -16.67 -54.33 2.47
C THR A 529 -16.77 -54.43 3.98
N THR A 530 -17.59 -55.36 4.46
CA THR A 530 -17.74 -55.71 5.89
C THR A 530 -16.79 -56.83 6.32
N LYS A 531 -15.93 -57.31 5.40
CA LYS A 531 -15.01 -58.43 5.64
C LYS A 531 -13.65 -57.95 6.17
N PRO A 532 -12.89 -58.81 6.86
CA PRO A 532 -11.52 -58.50 7.30
C PRO A 532 -10.61 -58.09 6.14
N VAL A 533 -9.62 -57.26 6.44
CA VAL A 533 -8.63 -56.74 5.47
C VAL A 533 -7.99 -57.90 4.70
N GLY A 534 -8.13 -57.89 3.36
CA GLY A 534 -7.57 -58.91 2.46
C GLY A 534 -8.52 -60.03 2.03
N GLN A 535 -9.73 -60.14 2.59
CA GLN A 535 -10.70 -61.20 2.27
C GLN A 535 -11.90 -60.74 1.43
N GLY A 536 -12.03 -59.44 1.17
CA GLY A 536 -13.07 -58.87 0.32
C GLY A 536 -12.52 -57.70 -0.49
N THR A 537 -12.74 -57.71 -1.81
CA THR A 537 -12.33 -56.61 -2.70
C THR A 537 -13.28 -55.40 -2.62
N GLY A 538 -14.50 -55.59 -2.13
CA GLY A 538 -15.54 -54.55 -2.08
C GLY A 538 -16.02 -54.07 -3.45
N LEU A 539 -15.72 -54.83 -4.52
CA LEU A 539 -16.04 -54.44 -5.90
C LEU A 539 -17.19 -55.27 -6.52
N GLY A 540 -17.53 -56.42 -5.94
CA GLY A 540 -18.52 -57.33 -6.52
C GLY A 540 -19.89 -56.68 -6.73
N LEU A 541 -20.45 -56.09 -5.66
CA LEU A 541 -21.78 -55.46 -5.72
C LEU A 541 -21.78 -54.14 -6.51
N SER A 542 -20.71 -53.34 -6.46
CA SER A 542 -20.60 -52.09 -7.24
C SER A 542 -20.49 -52.38 -8.74
N ILE A 543 -19.76 -53.43 -9.15
CA ILE A 543 -19.71 -53.90 -10.53
C ILE A 543 -21.08 -54.45 -10.95
N SER A 544 -21.73 -55.24 -10.09
CA SER A 544 -23.07 -55.76 -10.37
C SER A 544 -24.09 -54.65 -10.58
N HIS A 545 -24.06 -53.60 -9.76
CA HIS A 545 -24.90 -52.41 -9.91
C HIS A 545 -24.65 -51.71 -11.25
N GLY A 546 -23.38 -51.42 -11.58
CA GLY A 546 -23.02 -50.77 -12.84
C GLY A 546 -23.41 -51.58 -14.09
N ILE A 547 -23.26 -52.91 -14.05
CA ILE A 547 -23.69 -53.79 -15.14
C ILE A 547 -25.22 -53.73 -15.30
N VAL A 548 -25.98 -53.88 -14.21
CA VAL A 548 -27.45 -53.88 -14.27
C VAL A 548 -27.98 -52.53 -14.74
N GLU A 549 -27.38 -51.42 -14.30
CA GLU A 549 -27.69 -50.06 -14.76
C GLU A 549 -27.36 -49.88 -16.25
N HIS A 550 -26.24 -50.42 -16.72
CA HIS A 550 -25.88 -50.43 -18.15
C HIS A 550 -26.91 -51.19 -19.01
N HIS A 551 -27.61 -52.16 -18.43
CA HIS A 551 -28.73 -52.88 -19.04
C HIS A 551 -30.08 -52.16 -18.91
N GLY A 552 -30.10 -50.94 -18.36
CA GLY A 552 -31.33 -50.19 -18.10
C GLY A 552 -32.23 -50.85 -17.05
N GLY A 553 -31.64 -51.73 -16.23
CA GLY A 553 -32.30 -52.41 -15.12
C GLY A 553 -32.05 -51.73 -13.78
N ARG A 554 -32.51 -52.37 -12.71
CA ARG A 554 -32.19 -51.99 -11.33
C ARG A 554 -31.89 -53.21 -10.48
N ILE A 555 -31.09 -53.03 -9.44
CA ILE A 555 -30.82 -54.05 -8.43
C ILE A 555 -31.30 -53.54 -7.07
N ASP A 556 -32.25 -54.25 -6.48
CA ASP A 556 -32.82 -53.93 -5.18
C ASP A 556 -32.34 -54.96 -4.13
N VAL A 557 -32.26 -54.54 -2.87
CA VAL A 557 -31.87 -55.42 -1.76
C VAL A 557 -32.82 -55.28 -0.59
N GLU A 558 -33.30 -56.41 -0.10
CA GLU A 558 -34.05 -56.52 1.15
C GLU A 558 -33.29 -57.42 2.10
N SER A 559 -32.92 -56.94 3.28
CA SER A 559 -32.14 -57.73 4.22
C SER A 559 -32.57 -57.50 5.66
N ARG A 560 -32.45 -58.52 6.51
CA ARG A 560 -32.62 -58.42 7.96
C ARG A 560 -31.55 -59.23 8.66
N ILE A 561 -30.88 -58.63 9.63
CA ILE A 561 -29.87 -59.30 10.46
C ILE A 561 -30.45 -60.60 11.05
N GLY A 562 -29.74 -61.70 10.86
CA GLY A 562 -30.10 -63.04 11.34
C GLY A 562 -31.19 -63.76 10.56
N ARG A 563 -31.74 -63.16 9.48
CA ARG A 563 -32.71 -63.82 8.58
C ARG A 563 -32.19 -64.02 7.16
N GLY A 564 -31.20 -63.24 6.74
CA GLY A 564 -30.58 -63.31 5.41
C GLY A 564 -30.94 -62.11 4.52
N SER A 565 -30.60 -62.19 3.24
CA SER A 565 -30.79 -61.11 2.27
C SER A 565 -31.42 -61.61 0.98
N THR A 566 -32.19 -60.75 0.32
CA THR A 566 -32.75 -60.98 -1.00
C THR A 566 -32.28 -59.88 -1.93
N PHE A 567 -31.53 -60.25 -2.97
CA PHE A 567 -31.16 -59.34 -4.05
C PHE A 567 -32.08 -59.60 -5.24
N THR A 568 -32.72 -58.55 -5.75
CA THR A 568 -33.65 -58.62 -6.89
C THR A 568 -33.10 -57.79 -8.04
N VAL A 569 -32.70 -58.46 -9.12
CA VAL A 569 -32.26 -57.85 -10.37
C VAL A 569 -33.46 -57.76 -11.31
N THR A 570 -33.84 -56.55 -11.69
CA THR A 570 -34.94 -56.28 -12.65
C THR A 570 -34.35 -55.76 -13.95
N LEU A 571 -34.64 -56.42 -15.07
CA LEU A 571 -34.13 -56.07 -16.40
C LEU A 571 -35.29 -55.89 -17.40
N PRO A 572 -35.19 -54.94 -18.34
CA PRO A 572 -36.14 -54.87 -19.44
C PRO A 572 -35.88 -56.02 -20.44
N ILE A 573 -36.95 -56.60 -21.02
CA ILE A 573 -36.85 -57.71 -21.99
C ILE A 573 -36.14 -57.25 -23.28
N ARG A 574 -36.40 -56.01 -23.69
CA ARG A 574 -35.75 -55.34 -24.81
C ARG A 574 -35.09 -54.07 -24.32
N ARG A 575 -33.94 -53.74 -24.89
CA ARG A 575 -33.28 -52.46 -24.60
C ARG A 575 -34.24 -51.34 -25.00
N LYS A 576 -34.63 -50.49 -24.04
CA LYS A 576 -35.23 -49.20 -24.40
C LYS A 576 -34.15 -48.43 -25.15
N SER A 577 -34.37 -48.17 -26.43
CA SER A 577 -33.54 -47.25 -27.20
C SER A 577 -33.60 -45.89 -26.51
N GLY A 578 -32.66 -45.61 -25.60
CA GLY A 578 -32.33 -44.23 -25.25
C GLY A 578 -31.95 -43.50 -26.54
N PRO A 579 -32.16 -42.18 -26.63
CA PRO A 579 -31.88 -41.43 -27.84
C PRO A 579 -30.47 -41.78 -28.27
N ALA A 580 -30.33 -42.30 -29.49
CA ALA A 580 -29.04 -42.65 -30.05
C ALA A 580 -28.10 -41.47 -29.81
N ALA A 581 -27.05 -41.71 -29.02
CA ALA A 581 -25.80 -41.05 -29.27
C ALA A 581 -25.61 -41.17 -30.78
N ARG A 582 -25.65 -40.03 -31.48
CA ARG A 582 -25.26 -39.99 -32.89
C ARG A 582 -23.85 -40.55 -32.90
N THR A 583 -23.73 -41.77 -33.36
CA THR A 583 -22.46 -42.31 -33.78
C THR A 583 -21.97 -41.35 -34.84
N GLU A 584 -20.90 -40.63 -34.51
CA GLU A 584 -20.00 -40.04 -35.48
C GLU A 584 -19.44 -41.20 -36.32
N THR A 585 -20.23 -41.66 -37.30
CA THR A 585 -19.69 -42.29 -38.50
C THR A 585 -19.59 -41.17 -39.52
N SER A 586 -18.37 -40.64 -39.64
CA SER A 586 -17.74 -40.26 -40.91
C SER A 586 -18.71 -40.01 -42.08
N ASP A 587 -19.23 -38.79 -42.14
CA ASP A 587 -19.41 -38.07 -43.41
C ASP A 587 -18.40 -36.91 -43.40
N GLU A 588 -17.12 -37.27 -43.48
CA GLU A 588 -16.10 -36.38 -44.07
C GLU A 588 -16.32 -36.36 -45.58
N ALA A 589 -17.30 -35.57 -46.02
CA ALA A 589 -17.32 -34.89 -47.32
C ALA A 589 -18.71 -34.26 -47.51
N SER A 590 -18.86 -33.00 -47.07
CA SER A 590 -19.68 -31.93 -47.68
C SER A 590 -20.32 -30.98 -46.66
N ASP A 591 -19.53 -30.26 -45.86
CA ASP A 591 -19.93 -28.90 -45.44
C ASP A 591 -18.76 -28.09 -44.88
N GLU A 592 -17.75 -27.82 -45.72
CA GLU A 592 -16.65 -26.88 -45.41
C GLU A 592 -16.75 -25.57 -46.22
N THR A 593 -17.93 -25.23 -46.75
CA THR A 593 -18.13 -23.99 -47.52
C THR A 593 -19.20 -23.10 -46.91
N SER A 594 -18.98 -22.57 -45.71
CA SER A 594 -19.71 -21.37 -45.28
C SER A 594 -18.98 -20.42 -44.33
N ASP A 595 -17.93 -20.85 -43.63
CA ASP A 595 -17.24 -19.96 -42.67
C ASP A 595 -15.87 -19.41 -43.12
N GLU A 596 -15.32 -19.88 -44.25
CA GLU A 596 -14.08 -19.34 -44.80
C GLU A 596 -14.29 -18.04 -45.61
N ALA A 597 -15.51 -17.82 -46.15
CA ALA A 597 -15.87 -16.59 -46.86
C ALA A 597 -16.06 -15.38 -45.94
N SER A 598 -16.44 -15.61 -44.68
CA SER A 598 -16.62 -14.55 -43.68
C SER A 598 -15.28 -14.05 -43.12
N ARG A 599 -14.34 -14.96 -42.84
CA ARG A 599 -12.99 -14.64 -42.38
C ARG A 599 -12.10 -14.02 -43.47
N ALA A 600 -12.22 -14.45 -44.73
CA ALA A 600 -11.47 -13.85 -45.85
C ALA A 600 -11.94 -12.42 -46.20
N SER A 601 -13.22 -12.09 -45.98
CA SER A 601 -13.78 -10.75 -46.19
C SER A 601 -13.31 -9.74 -45.13
N ALA A 602 -13.27 -10.16 -43.85
CA ALA A 602 -12.83 -9.31 -42.74
C ALA A 602 -11.33 -8.97 -42.81
N VAL A 603 -10.49 -9.92 -43.23
CA VAL A 603 -9.04 -9.70 -43.40
C VAL A 603 -8.73 -8.83 -44.63
N ARG A 604 -9.50 -8.94 -45.72
CA ARG A 604 -9.38 -8.03 -46.90
C ARG A 604 -9.89 -6.62 -46.63
N ALA A 605 -10.88 -6.45 -45.75
CA ALA A 605 -11.36 -5.13 -45.32
C ALA A 605 -10.34 -4.41 -44.42
N ALA A 606 -9.66 -5.14 -43.53
CA ALA A 606 -8.60 -4.58 -42.68
C ALA A 606 -7.33 -4.20 -43.49
N ALA A 607 -6.96 -5.00 -44.51
CA ALA A 607 -5.82 -4.69 -45.39
C ALA A 607 -6.07 -3.48 -46.31
N ARG A 608 -7.33 -3.17 -46.68
CA ARG A 608 -7.68 -1.97 -47.46
C ARG A 608 -7.67 -0.67 -46.65
N ALA A 609 -7.75 -0.74 -45.32
CA ALA A 609 -7.69 0.44 -44.46
C ALA A 609 -6.26 0.92 -44.18
N ILE A 610 -5.26 0.02 -44.25
CA ILE A 610 -3.84 0.36 -43.99
C ILE A 610 -3.11 0.83 -45.28
N GLY A 611 -3.65 0.54 -46.47
CA GLY A 611 -3.06 0.92 -47.77
C GLY A 611 -3.40 2.32 -48.31
N ARG A 612 -4.12 3.18 -47.56
CA ARG A 612 -4.56 4.51 -48.04
C ARG A 612 -3.77 5.71 -47.50
N ALA A 613 -2.60 5.48 -46.89
CA ALA A 613 -1.73 6.54 -46.37
C ALA A 613 -0.30 6.54 -46.98
N ALA A 614 -0.14 6.08 -48.22
CA ALA A 614 1.11 6.22 -48.96
C ALA A 614 0.82 6.56 -50.43
N ALA A 615 0.84 7.86 -50.75
CA ALA A 615 0.89 8.35 -52.12
C ALA A 615 2.33 8.22 -52.64
N PRO A 616 2.59 7.55 -53.78
CA PRO A 616 3.88 7.61 -54.43
C PRO A 616 3.95 8.82 -55.37
N ALA A 617 5.12 9.45 -55.36
CA ALA A 617 5.54 10.53 -56.24
C ALA A 617 5.53 10.14 -57.73
N ALA A 618 5.42 11.17 -58.57
CA ALA A 618 5.28 11.13 -60.02
C ALA A 618 6.40 10.37 -60.77
N PRO A 619 6.11 9.81 -61.97
CA PRO A 619 7.10 9.15 -62.80
C PRO A 619 7.85 10.11 -63.73
N LEU A 620 9.10 9.74 -63.95
CA LEU A 620 10.16 10.38 -64.74
C LEU A 620 9.77 10.67 -66.19
N THR A 621 10.13 11.87 -66.66
CA THR A 621 10.29 12.18 -68.08
C THR A 621 11.63 11.65 -68.60
N ARG A 622 11.57 11.02 -69.78
CA ARG A 622 12.69 10.58 -70.61
C ARG A 622 13.58 11.76 -71.04
N GLY A 623 14.88 11.48 -71.25
CA GLY A 623 15.74 12.33 -72.07
C GLY A 623 17.17 11.79 -72.16
N ALA A 624 17.51 11.24 -73.33
CA ALA A 624 18.84 10.77 -73.71
C ALA A 624 19.85 11.92 -73.86
N ALA A 625 21.15 11.64 -73.71
CA ALA A 625 22.19 11.87 -74.73
C ALA A 625 23.61 11.73 -74.15
N CYS A 626 24.46 11.05 -74.94
CA CYS A 626 25.93 11.02 -74.99
C CYS A 626 26.74 10.60 -73.76
#